data_AF-X1K3A0-F1
#
_entry.id   AF-X1K3A0-F1
#
_cell.length_a   1.000
_cell.length_b   1.000
_cell.length_c   1.000
_cell.angle_alpha   90.00
_cell.angle_beta   90.00
_cell.angle_gamma   90.00
#
_symmetry.space_group_name_H-M   'P 1'
#
loop_
_entity.id
_entity.type
_entity.pdbx_description
1 polymer ?
#
loop_
_entity_poly.entity_id
_entity_poly.type
_entity_poly.pdbx_seq_one_letter_code
_entity_poly.pdbx_strand_id
1 'polypeptide(L)'
;QKRAKLDLDELVLTELKKNIIIKKDNLLINSNYADSEIKEVVESLKKQGEIIATNSWLIDKNYWQEQKTKFMNRLNQEYELYPLQTGFPLNKFQSYFYYLKPEIFNHLIDSLINIDKIGLKKGIIFLLSRKPKISSQQKILISKILKILKDDPNNPPNEKTLISQIAGGKEIIDFLI
;
A
#
# COMPACT_ATOMS: atom_id res chain seq x y z
N GLN A 1 18.88 36.06 17.41
CA GLN A 1 19.18 35.20 16.24
C GLN A 1 18.08 34.17 15.96
N LYS A 2 16.81 34.59 15.83
CA LYS A 2 15.66 33.68 15.61
C LYS A 2 14.99 33.83 14.23
N ARG A 3 15.30 34.91 13.48
CA ARG A 3 14.69 35.22 12.17
C ARG A 3 15.22 34.35 11.02
N ALA A 4 16.54 34.22 10.88
CA ALA A 4 17.15 33.49 9.75
C ALA A 4 16.77 31.99 9.66
N LYS A 5 16.43 31.35 10.78
CA LYS A 5 16.09 29.92 10.81
C LYS A 5 14.66 29.64 10.33
N LEU A 6 13.72 30.57 10.59
CA LEU A 6 12.35 30.49 10.07
C LEU A 6 12.34 30.65 8.55
N ASP A 7 13.24 31.46 7.99
CA ASP A 7 13.31 31.70 6.55
C ASP A 7 13.73 30.44 5.77
N LEU A 8 14.69 29.65 6.27
CA LEU A 8 15.13 28.44 5.59
C LEU A 8 14.09 27.30 5.67
N ASP A 9 13.45 27.12 6.83
CA ASP A 9 12.35 26.15 7.00
C ASP A 9 11.22 26.44 5.99
N GLU A 10 10.77 27.69 5.91
CA GLU A 10 9.73 28.12 4.97
C GLU A 10 10.16 27.97 3.51
N LEU A 11 11.43 28.27 3.20
CA LEU A 11 11.97 28.12 1.85
C LEU A 11 11.98 26.65 1.41
N VAL A 12 12.44 25.74 2.25
CA VAL A 12 12.42 24.29 1.98
C VAL A 12 11.00 23.80 1.74
N LEU A 13 10.05 24.19 2.61
CA LEU A 13 8.65 23.81 2.47
C LEU A 13 8.01 24.40 1.21
N THR A 14 8.34 25.63 0.84
CA THR A 14 7.81 26.29 -0.36
C THR A 14 8.34 25.62 -1.63
N GLU A 15 9.63 25.31 -1.67
CA GLU A 15 10.25 24.62 -2.79
C GLU A 15 9.64 23.22 -2.95
N LEU A 16 9.42 22.51 -1.85
CA LEU A 16 8.81 21.18 -1.86
C LEU A 16 7.33 21.20 -2.25
N LYS A 17 6.55 22.20 -1.83
CA LYS A 17 5.16 22.39 -2.29
C LYS A 17 5.08 22.62 -3.79
N LYS A 18 6.05 23.35 -4.36
CA LYS A 18 6.10 23.65 -5.79
C LYS A 18 6.45 22.44 -6.64
N ASN A 19 7.47 21.67 -6.22
CA ASN A 19 8.01 20.57 -7.04
C ASN A 19 7.47 19.20 -6.64
N ILE A 20 6.80 19.09 -5.47
CA ILE A 20 6.19 17.90 -4.87
C ILE A 20 7.21 16.83 -4.43
N ILE A 21 8.15 16.49 -5.30
CA ILE A 21 9.21 15.50 -5.10
C ILE A 21 10.53 16.08 -5.58
N ILE A 22 11.54 16.13 -4.71
CA ILE A 22 12.85 16.72 -5.01
C ILE A 22 13.95 15.72 -4.62
N LYS A 23 15.01 15.60 -5.42
CA LYS A 23 16.23 14.90 -4.98
C LYS A 23 16.91 15.72 -3.90
N LYS A 24 17.34 15.09 -2.79
CA LYS A 24 18.04 15.81 -1.70
C LYS A 24 19.19 16.68 -2.21
N ASP A 25 20.00 16.16 -3.12
CA ASP A 25 21.16 16.88 -3.68
C ASP A 25 20.79 18.07 -4.57
N ASN A 26 19.52 18.18 -4.99
CA ASN A 26 19.03 19.28 -5.81
C ASN A 26 18.28 20.34 -4.98
N LEU A 27 18.04 20.09 -3.69
CA LEU A 27 17.28 21.02 -2.85
C LEU A 27 18.12 22.28 -2.62
N LEU A 28 17.62 23.42 -3.09
CA LEU A 28 18.23 24.74 -2.86
C LEU A 28 19.69 24.85 -3.32
N ILE A 29 20.09 24.09 -4.35
CA ILE A 29 21.48 24.06 -4.87
C ILE A 29 21.99 25.42 -5.37
N ASN A 30 21.07 26.30 -5.80
CA ASN A 30 21.40 27.66 -6.26
C ASN A 30 21.17 28.73 -5.17
N SER A 31 21.00 28.32 -3.92
CA SER A 31 20.81 29.24 -2.79
C SER A 31 22.15 29.60 -2.14
N ASN A 32 22.13 30.60 -1.25
CA ASN A 32 23.31 31.01 -0.49
C ASN A 32 23.48 30.23 0.83
N TYR A 33 22.73 29.14 1.03
CA TYR A 33 22.80 28.31 2.24
C TYR A 33 23.84 27.20 2.09
N ALA A 34 24.55 26.89 3.17
CA ALA A 34 25.48 25.76 3.16
C ALA A 34 24.71 24.42 3.19
N ASP A 35 25.26 23.40 2.55
CA ASP A 35 24.68 22.04 2.53
C ASP A 35 24.39 21.49 3.93
N SER A 36 25.24 21.80 4.91
CA SER A 36 25.05 21.39 6.30
C SER A 36 23.80 22.02 6.92
N GLU A 37 23.55 23.30 6.65
CA GLU A 37 22.37 24.03 7.16
C GLU A 37 21.09 23.45 6.55
N ILE A 38 21.10 23.19 5.24
CA ILE A 38 19.97 22.55 4.54
C ILE A 38 19.68 21.16 5.14
N LYS A 39 20.72 20.34 5.34
CA LYS A 39 20.57 18.99 5.93
C LYS A 39 20.00 19.03 7.35
N GLU A 40 20.46 19.96 8.18
CA GLU A 40 19.93 20.13 9.54
C GLU A 40 18.45 20.51 9.55
N VAL A 41 18.05 21.45 8.68
CA VAL A 41 16.65 21.87 8.54
C VAL A 41 15.78 20.72 8.01
N VAL A 42 16.22 20.01 6.97
CA VAL A 42 15.51 18.85 6.43
C VAL A 42 15.29 17.80 7.51
N GLU A 43 16.30 17.48 8.32
CA GLU A 43 16.16 16.47 9.36
C GLU A 43 15.25 16.94 10.50
N SER A 44 15.26 18.24 10.81
CA SER A 44 14.30 18.85 11.74
C SER A 44 12.86 18.74 11.22
N LEU A 45 12.60 19.16 9.97
CA LEU A 45 11.27 19.10 9.35
C LEU A 45 10.76 17.67 9.22
N LYS A 46 11.64 16.71 8.90
CA LYS A 46 11.31 15.28 8.88
C LYS A 46 10.90 14.77 10.25
N LYS A 47 11.63 15.12 11.32
CA LYS A 47 11.28 14.74 12.70
C LYS A 47 9.94 15.33 13.14
N GLN A 48 9.62 16.52 12.67
CA GLN A 48 8.31 17.17 12.89
C GLN A 48 7.18 16.56 12.04
N GLY A 49 7.52 15.72 11.04
CA GLY A 49 6.56 15.16 10.11
C GLY A 49 6.01 16.16 9.10
N GLU A 50 6.71 17.27 8.86
CA GLU A 50 6.34 18.30 7.89
C GLU A 50 6.75 17.95 6.46
N ILE A 51 7.73 17.05 6.32
CA ILE A 51 8.16 16.49 5.05
C ILE A 51 8.39 14.98 5.18
N ILE A 52 8.39 14.29 4.05
CA ILE A 52 8.73 12.86 3.98
C ILE A 52 10.06 12.72 3.27
N ALA A 53 10.94 11.86 3.80
CA ALA A 53 12.28 11.67 3.26
C ALA A 53 12.55 10.19 3.04
N THR A 54 12.92 9.82 1.81
CA THR A 54 13.54 8.52 1.49
C THR A 54 15.06 8.62 1.63
N ASN A 55 15.81 7.65 1.10
CA ASN A 55 17.27 7.77 1.02
C ASN A 55 17.69 8.97 0.17
N SER A 56 17.12 9.11 -1.03
CA SER A 56 17.53 10.15 -2.00
C SER A 56 16.50 11.25 -2.26
N TRP A 57 15.26 11.11 -1.77
CA TRP A 57 14.16 12.00 -2.12
C TRP A 57 13.56 12.70 -0.91
N LEU A 58 13.08 13.91 -1.14
CA LEU A 58 12.19 14.66 -0.26
C LEU A 58 10.84 14.76 -0.96
N ILE A 59 9.77 14.59 -0.20
CA ILE A 59 8.39 14.50 -0.69
C ILE A 59 7.50 15.36 0.19
N ASP A 60 6.66 16.18 -0.45
CA ASP A 60 5.66 16.98 0.24
C ASP A 60 4.72 16.10 1.08
N LYS A 61 4.44 16.53 2.31
CA LYS A 61 3.62 15.79 3.26
C LYS A 61 2.20 15.58 2.75
N ASN A 62 1.57 16.61 2.19
CA ASN A 62 0.17 16.51 1.75
C ASN A 62 0.06 15.56 0.56
N TYR A 63 0.95 15.71 -0.42
CA TYR A 63 1.05 14.79 -1.53
C TYR A 63 1.27 13.35 -1.07
N TRP A 64 2.12 13.13 -0.07
CA TRP A 64 2.35 11.79 0.48
C TRP A 64 1.10 11.20 1.13
N GLN A 65 0.35 11.99 1.90
CA GLN A 65 -0.92 11.54 2.49
C GLN A 65 -1.95 11.22 1.42
N GLU A 66 -1.99 11.98 0.33
CA GLU A 66 -2.81 11.64 -0.83
C GLU A 66 -2.41 10.30 -1.45
N GLN A 67 -1.10 10.03 -1.60
CA GLN A 67 -0.65 8.74 -2.16
C GLN A 67 -1.03 7.57 -1.25
N LYS A 68 -0.89 7.73 0.07
CA LYS A 68 -1.39 6.74 1.05
C LYS A 68 -2.88 6.49 0.90
N THR A 69 -3.66 7.56 0.78
CA THR A 69 -5.12 7.48 0.62
C THR A 69 -5.50 6.80 -0.69
N LYS A 70 -4.88 7.19 -1.81
CA LYS A 70 -5.08 6.58 -3.14
C LYS A 70 -4.77 5.09 -3.10
N PHE A 71 -3.67 4.69 -2.47
CA PHE A 71 -3.28 3.28 -2.37
C PHE A 71 -4.32 2.49 -1.58
N MET A 72 -4.70 2.98 -0.39
CA MET A 72 -5.70 2.31 0.45
C MET A 72 -7.06 2.22 -0.23
N ASN A 73 -7.49 3.27 -0.91
CA ASN A 73 -8.73 3.26 -1.68
C ASN A 73 -8.69 2.22 -2.80
N ARG A 74 -7.57 2.14 -3.53
CA ARG A 74 -7.40 1.12 -4.58
C ARG A 74 -7.44 -0.29 -3.99
N LEU A 75 -6.74 -0.53 -2.89
CA LEU A 75 -6.77 -1.83 -2.21
C LEU A 75 -8.18 -2.20 -1.73
N ASN A 76 -8.92 -1.25 -1.17
CA ASN A 76 -10.31 -1.45 -0.77
C ASN A 76 -11.23 -1.78 -1.96
N GLN A 77 -11.06 -1.09 -3.11
CA GLN A 77 -11.82 -1.39 -4.33
C GLN A 77 -11.58 -2.82 -4.83
N GLU A 78 -10.34 -3.30 -4.83
CA GLU A 78 -10.04 -4.69 -5.19
C GLU A 78 -10.77 -5.68 -4.27
N TYR A 79 -10.81 -5.35 -3.00
CA TYR A 79 -11.51 -6.12 -1.99
C TYR A 79 -13.04 -6.07 -2.09
N GLU A 80 -13.63 -5.01 -2.65
CA GLU A 80 -15.05 -4.93 -3.00
C GLU A 80 -15.38 -5.80 -4.22
N LEU A 81 -14.49 -5.80 -5.22
CA LEU A 81 -14.62 -6.63 -6.41
C LEU A 81 -14.41 -8.13 -6.12
N TYR A 82 -13.52 -8.44 -5.16
CA TYR A 82 -13.17 -9.80 -4.78
C TYR A 82 -13.29 -10.00 -3.26
N PRO A 83 -14.51 -10.11 -2.70
CA PRO A 83 -14.76 -10.15 -1.25
C PRO A 83 -14.14 -11.33 -0.50
N LEU A 84 -13.89 -12.43 -1.20
CA LEU A 84 -13.31 -13.65 -0.65
C LEU A 84 -11.77 -13.66 -0.68
N GLN A 85 -11.15 -12.81 -1.50
CA GLN A 85 -9.69 -12.74 -1.57
C GLN A 85 -9.12 -12.28 -0.24
N THR A 86 -8.02 -12.92 0.18
CA THR A 86 -7.30 -12.59 1.42
C THR A 86 -6.22 -11.55 1.17
N GLY A 87 -5.73 -11.44 -0.07
CA GLY A 87 -4.77 -10.42 -0.48
C GLY A 87 -4.63 -10.36 -2.00
N PHE A 88 -3.73 -9.49 -2.47
CA PHE A 88 -3.51 -9.26 -3.89
C PHE A 88 -2.01 -9.11 -4.21
N PRO A 89 -1.57 -9.47 -5.42
CA PRO A 89 -0.20 -9.24 -5.85
C PRO A 89 0.21 -7.76 -5.78
N LEU A 90 1.36 -7.45 -5.19
CA LEU A 90 1.85 -6.06 -5.05
C LEU A 90 2.12 -5.39 -6.41
N ASN A 91 2.63 -6.16 -7.38
CA ASN A 91 2.93 -5.66 -8.73
C ASN A 91 1.68 -5.10 -9.45
N LYS A 92 0.50 -5.61 -9.14
CA LYS A 92 -0.78 -5.07 -9.62
C LYS A 92 -0.99 -3.63 -9.17
N PHE A 93 -0.51 -3.26 -7.97
CA PHE A 93 -0.64 -1.91 -7.46
C PHE A 93 0.40 -0.98 -8.04
N GLN A 94 1.62 -1.47 -8.23
CA GLN A 94 2.71 -0.68 -8.79
C GLN A 94 2.35 -0.05 -10.15
N SER A 95 1.58 -0.75 -11.00
CA SER A 95 1.11 -0.19 -12.28
C SER A 95 0.18 1.01 -12.14
N TYR A 96 -0.61 1.12 -11.05
CA TYR A 96 -1.44 2.30 -10.80
C TYR A 96 -0.63 3.52 -10.32
N PHE A 97 0.59 3.28 -9.85
CA PHE A 97 1.52 4.29 -9.36
C PHE A 97 2.74 4.42 -10.27
N TYR A 98 2.56 4.23 -11.59
CA TYR A 98 3.64 4.27 -12.58
C TYR A 98 4.45 5.59 -12.59
N TYR A 99 3.84 6.70 -12.13
CA TYR A 99 4.47 8.01 -12.00
C TYR A 99 5.40 8.11 -10.78
N LEU A 100 5.28 7.20 -9.82
CA LEU A 100 6.21 7.12 -8.70
C LEU A 100 7.43 6.30 -9.09
N LYS A 101 8.61 6.78 -8.70
CA LYS A 101 9.84 5.99 -8.82
C LYS A 101 9.74 4.74 -7.96
N PRO A 102 10.35 3.60 -8.34
CA PRO A 102 10.27 2.36 -7.57
C PRO A 102 10.68 2.52 -6.09
N GLU A 103 11.73 3.30 -5.81
CA GLU A 103 12.16 3.61 -4.44
C GLU A 103 11.06 4.31 -3.62
N ILE A 104 10.38 5.29 -4.22
CA ILE A 104 9.31 6.06 -3.57
C ILE A 104 8.07 5.17 -3.36
N PHE A 105 7.74 4.34 -4.35
CA PHE A 105 6.65 3.38 -4.22
C PHE A 105 6.92 2.35 -3.12
N ASN A 106 8.12 1.78 -3.07
CA ASN A 106 8.49 0.85 -1.99
C ASN A 106 8.42 1.53 -0.62
N HIS A 107 8.90 2.77 -0.52
CA HIS A 107 8.77 3.55 0.71
C HIS A 107 7.31 3.80 1.11
N LEU A 108 6.39 3.92 0.14
CA LEU A 108 4.95 4.03 0.40
C LEU A 108 4.43 2.75 1.05
N ILE A 109 4.80 1.59 0.50
CA ILE A 109 4.44 0.28 1.05
C ILE A 109 4.98 0.11 2.46
N ASP A 110 6.27 0.35 2.67
CA ASP A 110 6.91 0.25 3.99
C ASP A 110 6.22 1.17 5.00
N SER A 111 5.87 2.40 4.59
CA SER A 111 5.18 3.36 5.45
C SER A 111 3.75 2.97 5.83
N LEU A 112 3.12 2.05 5.10
CA LEU A 112 1.79 1.49 5.40
C LEU A 112 1.89 0.21 6.23
N ILE A 113 2.94 -0.58 6.01
CA ILE A 113 3.29 -1.74 6.86
C ILE A 113 3.64 -1.26 8.26
N ASN A 114 4.51 -0.26 8.39
CA ASN A 114 4.99 0.24 9.68
C ASN A 114 3.90 0.87 10.58
N ILE A 115 2.73 1.19 10.03
CA ILE A 115 1.58 1.70 10.78
C ILE A 115 0.46 0.65 10.89
N ASP A 116 0.80 -0.62 10.67
CA ASP A 116 -0.08 -1.79 10.76
C ASP A 116 -1.39 -1.67 9.95
N LYS A 117 -1.34 -0.97 8.80
CA LYS A 117 -2.48 -0.89 7.89
C LYS A 117 -2.53 -2.09 6.95
N ILE A 118 -1.37 -2.52 6.46
CA ILE A 118 -1.24 -3.62 5.51
C ILE A 118 -0.13 -4.59 5.94
N GLY A 119 -0.23 -5.84 5.51
CA GLY A 119 0.86 -6.80 5.55
C GLY A 119 1.34 -7.14 4.14
N LEU A 120 2.58 -7.62 4.04
CA LEU A 120 3.19 -8.13 2.80
C LEU A 120 3.79 -9.51 3.07
N LYS A 121 3.35 -10.53 2.32
CA LYS A 121 3.88 -11.90 2.43
C LYS A 121 4.05 -12.50 1.05
N LYS A 122 5.27 -12.90 0.70
CA LYS A 122 5.60 -13.53 -0.60
C LYS A 122 5.07 -12.73 -1.80
N GLY A 123 5.17 -11.40 -1.78
CA GLY A 123 4.69 -10.52 -2.85
C GLY A 123 3.18 -10.25 -2.85
N ILE A 124 2.43 -10.78 -1.87
CA ILE A 124 1.00 -10.54 -1.69
C ILE A 124 0.80 -9.50 -0.59
N ILE A 125 0.11 -8.40 -0.92
CA ILE A 125 -0.35 -7.41 0.05
C ILE A 125 -1.74 -7.76 0.57
N PHE A 126 -1.99 -7.48 1.84
CA PHE A 126 -3.28 -7.73 2.46
C PHE A 126 -3.59 -6.69 3.55
N LEU A 127 -4.87 -6.44 3.82
CA LEU A 127 -5.29 -5.60 4.95
C LEU A 127 -5.25 -6.41 6.24
N LEU A 128 -4.53 -5.90 7.25
CA LEU A 128 -4.41 -6.57 8.55
C LEU A 128 -5.75 -6.63 9.32
N SER A 129 -6.61 -5.63 9.12
CA SER A 129 -7.92 -5.55 9.78
C SER A 129 -9.03 -6.32 9.07
N ARG A 130 -8.82 -6.79 7.84
CA ARG A 130 -9.90 -7.34 7.01
C ARG A 130 -10.05 -8.84 7.21
N LYS A 131 -11.30 -9.25 7.45
CA LYS A 131 -11.72 -10.65 7.31
C LYS A 131 -12.54 -10.78 6.02
N PRO A 132 -12.40 -11.90 5.28
CA PRO A 132 -13.21 -12.19 4.09
C PRO A 132 -14.70 -12.04 4.39
N LYS A 133 -15.42 -11.35 3.51
CA LYS A 133 -16.88 -11.16 3.65
C LYS A 133 -17.59 -12.27 2.87
N ILE A 134 -18.13 -13.24 3.60
CA ILE A 134 -18.84 -14.38 3.03
C ILE A 134 -20.35 -14.09 3.01
N SER A 135 -20.94 -14.00 1.83
CA SER A 135 -22.38 -13.81 1.64
C SER A 135 -23.19 -15.06 2.02
N SER A 136 -24.51 -14.92 2.23
CA SER A 136 -25.38 -16.07 2.51
C SER A 136 -25.34 -17.13 1.41
N GLN A 137 -25.31 -16.70 0.14
CA GLN A 137 -25.19 -17.61 -1.00
C GLN A 137 -23.84 -18.35 -0.99
N GLN A 138 -22.74 -17.64 -0.69
CA GLN A 138 -21.41 -18.25 -0.58
C GLN A 138 -21.34 -19.24 0.59
N LYS A 139 -22.00 -18.97 1.73
CA LYS A 139 -22.11 -19.94 2.84
C LYS A 139 -22.82 -21.23 2.43
N ILE A 140 -23.87 -21.14 1.61
CA ILE A 140 -24.56 -22.31 1.05
C ILE A 140 -23.61 -23.12 0.17
N LEU A 141 -22.85 -22.44 -0.70
CA LEU A 141 -21.87 -23.10 -1.57
C LEU A 141 -20.73 -23.77 -0.77
N ILE A 142 -20.17 -23.08 0.23
CA ILE A 142 -19.17 -23.64 1.15
C ILE A 142 -19.75 -24.89 1.82
N SER A 143 -20.98 -24.82 2.34
CA SER A 143 -21.62 -25.96 3.00
C SER A 143 -21.83 -27.14 2.05
N LYS A 144 -22.20 -26.88 0.79
CA LYS A 144 -22.31 -27.93 -0.25
C LYS A 144 -20.97 -28.59 -0.55
N ILE A 145 -19.91 -27.80 -0.76
CA ILE A 145 -18.55 -28.31 -1.01
C ILE A 145 -18.08 -29.17 0.17
N LEU A 146 -18.19 -28.63 1.39
CA LEU A 146 -17.79 -29.36 2.60
C LEU A 146 -18.62 -30.63 2.81
N LYS A 147 -19.89 -30.65 2.44
CA LYS A 147 -20.73 -31.85 2.50
C LYS A 147 -20.24 -32.91 1.51
N ILE A 148 -19.99 -32.55 0.26
CA ILE A 148 -19.46 -33.49 -0.77
C ILE A 148 -18.15 -34.12 -0.30
N LEU A 149 -17.24 -33.32 0.27
CA LEU A 149 -15.96 -33.82 0.78
C LEU A 149 -16.11 -34.71 2.02
N LYS A 150 -17.15 -34.51 2.84
CA LYS A 150 -17.45 -35.33 4.02
C LYS A 150 -18.18 -36.63 3.68
N ASP A 151 -19.00 -36.62 2.63
CA ASP A 151 -19.80 -37.77 2.22
C ASP A 151 -18.93 -38.88 1.60
N ASP A 152 -17.78 -38.52 0.97
CA ASP A 152 -16.76 -39.48 0.49
C ASP A 152 -15.34 -39.09 0.96
N PRO A 153 -14.98 -39.38 2.23
CA PRO A 153 -13.70 -38.97 2.79
C PRO A 153 -12.50 -39.78 2.27
N ASN A 154 -12.73 -40.99 1.77
CA ASN A 154 -11.67 -41.87 1.28
C ASN A 154 -11.35 -41.66 -0.20
N ASN A 155 -12.25 -41.02 -0.95
CA ASN A 155 -12.05 -40.68 -2.35
C ASN A 155 -12.68 -39.33 -2.72
N PRO A 156 -12.24 -38.22 -2.10
CA PRO A 156 -12.84 -36.92 -2.35
C PRO A 156 -12.67 -36.51 -3.82
N PRO A 157 -13.69 -35.89 -4.44
CA PRO A 157 -13.59 -35.40 -5.80
C PRO A 157 -12.49 -34.34 -5.91
N ASN A 158 -11.76 -34.35 -7.03
CA ASN A 158 -10.73 -33.37 -7.33
C ASN A 158 -11.34 -31.98 -7.65
N GLU A 159 -10.48 -30.96 -7.68
CA GLU A 159 -10.87 -29.57 -7.94
C GLU A 159 -11.70 -29.40 -9.23
N LYS A 160 -11.25 -30.01 -10.34
CA LYS A 160 -11.97 -29.96 -11.62
C LYS A 160 -13.39 -30.53 -11.51
N THR A 161 -13.53 -31.67 -10.84
CA THR A 161 -14.82 -32.30 -10.61
C THR A 161 -15.73 -31.41 -9.77
N LEU A 162 -15.22 -30.84 -8.66
CA LEU A 162 -15.98 -29.93 -7.81
C LEU A 162 -16.45 -28.66 -8.54
N ILE A 163 -15.57 -28.04 -9.34
CA ILE A 163 -15.91 -26.86 -10.16
C ILE A 163 -17.02 -27.19 -11.17
N SER A 164 -16.98 -28.37 -11.78
CA SER A 164 -17.99 -28.79 -12.75
C SER A 164 -19.36 -29.08 -12.12
N GLN A 165 -19.39 -29.56 -10.86
CA GLN A 165 -20.61 -29.90 -10.14
C GLN A 165 -21.28 -28.68 -9.48
N ILE A 166 -20.52 -27.62 -9.19
CA ILE A 166 -20.99 -26.45 -8.47
C ILE A 166 -20.70 -25.20 -9.29
N ALA A 167 -21.74 -24.66 -9.93
CA ALA A 167 -21.66 -23.36 -10.59
C ALA A 167 -21.21 -22.27 -9.61
N GLY A 168 -20.16 -21.53 -9.97
CA GLY A 168 -19.52 -20.55 -9.07
C GLY A 168 -18.62 -21.16 -7.98
N GLY A 169 -18.38 -22.48 -8.02
CA GLY A 169 -17.59 -23.20 -7.01
C GLY A 169 -16.12 -22.83 -6.99
N LYS A 170 -15.54 -22.40 -8.12
CA LYS A 170 -14.10 -22.10 -8.25
C LYS A 170 -13.62 -21.08 -7.21
N GLU A 171 -14.27 -19.91 -7.12
CA GLU A 171 -13.86 -18.85 -6.17
C GLU A 171 -13.94 -19.32 -4.71
N ILE A 172 -14.93 -20.17 -4.41
CA ILE A 172 -15.10 -20.74 -3.07
C ILE A 172 -14.02 -21.79 -2.76
N ILE A 173 -13.68 -22.63 -3.73
CA ILE A 173 -12.63 -23.64 -3.58
C ILE A 173 -11.28 -22.95 -3.40
N ASP A 174 -10.96 -21.95 -4.24
CA ASP A 174 -9.75 -21.13 -4.11
C ASP A 174 -9.64 -20.44 -2.73
N PHE A 175 -10.79 -20.10 -2.13
CA PHE A 175 -10.86 -19.50 -0.79
C PHE A 175 -10.65 -20.51 0.36
N LEU A 176 -10.98 -21.78 0.15
CA LEU A 176 -10.93 -22.82 1.19
C LEU A 176 -9.56 -23.52 1.31
N ILE A 177 -8.68 -23.37 0.31
CA ILE A 177 -7.34 -23.96 0.25
C ILE A 177 -6.30 -22.98 0.83
#